data_AF-A0A8T2DPF9-F1
#
_entry.id   AF-A0A8T2DPF9-F1
#
_cell.length_a   1.000
_cell.length_b   1.000
_cell.length_c   1.000
_cell.angle_alpha   90.00
_cell.angle_beta   90.00
_cell.angle_gamma   90.00
#
_symmetry.space_group_name_H-M   'P 1'
#
loop_
_entity.id
_entity.type
_entity.pdbx_description
1 polymer ?
#
loop_
_entity_poly.entity_id
_entity_poly.type
_entity_poly.pdbx_seq_one_letter_code
_entity_poly.pdbx_strand_id
1 'polypeptide(L)'
;MRSHLAKQTRSVIFTGYPVIGSQDRIMSSGACLDSHQNGLITSCPWDPRIKGEFFYQTALSVPLTHVKDFINDIKALVKIEPKSLCGLELNYGVLVRYVTSSPAYLGKEEKALDFDLTYYRSKDDPWTPRLYEDYMEEIEQMAILKYNALPHWGKNRNLAFDGTIRKYKNANAFLKVKERLDPWGLFSTEWTDQILGLKGNVTIVKQGCALEGLCICSDDSHCAPNKGYMCRPGKVYKEARVCTLVTA
;
A
#
# COMPACT_ATOMS: atom_id res chain seq x y z
N MET A 1 -11.10 -17.41 22.12
CA MET A 1 -11.54 -16.25 21.31
C MET A 1 -12.99 -15.93 21.65
N ARG A 2 -13.24 -15.01 22.59
CA ARG A 2 -14.57 -14.39 22.72
C ARG A 2 -14.57 -13.23 21.74
N SER A 3 -15.28 -13.38 20.63
CA SER A 3 -15.47 -12.32 19.66
C SER A 3 -16.33 -11.22 20.28
N HIS A 4 -15.68 -10.19 20.84
CA HIS A 4 -16.31 -8.88 21.04
C HIS A 4 -16.36 -8.12 19.71
N LEU A 5 -16.95 -8.77 18.69
CA LEU A 5 -17.36 -8.18 17.42
C LEU A 5 -18.67 -7.42 17.62
N ALA A 6 -18.68 -6.43 18.51
CA ALA A 6 -19.76 -5.46 18.62
C ALA A 6 -19.49 -4.53 19.80
N LYS A 7 -18.70 -3.47 19.59
CA LYS A 7 -18.87 -2.27 20.42
C LYS A 7 -18.25 -0.98 19.88
N GLN A 8 -18.20 -0.74 18.56
CA GLN A 8 -18.20 0.65 18.07
C GLN A 8 -18.38 0.81 16.55
N THR A 9 -19.52 0.37 16.02
CA THR A 9 -20.15 1.07 14.90
C THR A 9 -21.26 1.94 15.49
N ARG A 10 -21.08 3.27 15.53
CA ARG A 10 -22.18 4.18 15.87
C ARG A 10 -23.22 4.15 14.74
N SER A 11 -24.00 3.07 14.63
CA SER A 11 -25.36 3.01 14.04
C SER A 11 -25.86 1.62 13.62
N VAL A 12 -25.05 0.54 13.67
CA VAL A 12 -25.52 -0.78 13.18
C VAL A 12 -25.31 -1.86 14.25
N ILE A 13 -26.42 -2.39 14.77
CA ILE A 13 -26.44 -3.54 15.69
C ILE A 13 -26.02 -4.77 14.88
N PHE A 14 -25.02 -5.51 15.34
CA PHE A 14 -24.63 -6.79 14.75
C PHE A 14 -25.80 -7.78 14.80
N THR A 15 -26.26 -8.27 13.66
CA THR A 15 -27.46 -9.12 13.53
C THR A 15 -27.15 -10.62 13.44
N GLY A 16 -25.88 -11.03 13.43
CA GLY A 16 -25.46 -12.43 13.31
C GLY A 16 -24.51 -12.66 12.13
N TYR A 17 -24.14 -13.93 11.92
CA TYR A 17 -23.33 -14.37 10.78
C TYR A 17 -24.19 -14.97 9.66
N PRO A 18 -23.73 -14.92 8.40
CA PRO A 18 -22.54 -14.21 7.93
C PRO A 18 -22.77 -12.69 7.86
N VAL A 19 -21.71 -11.92 8.10
CA VAL A 19 -21.74 -10.47 7.88
C VAL A 19 -21.52 -10.22 6.39
N ILE A 20 -22.55 -9.72 5.69
CA ILE A 20 -22.53 -9.46 4.25
C ILE A 20 -22.65 -7.94 4.02
N GLY A 21 -21.82 -7.38 3.13
CA GLY A 21 -21.83 -5.94 2.77
C GLY A 21 -20.50 -5.24 3.07
N SER A 22 -20.44 -3.91 2.90
CA SER A 22 -19.21 -3.13 3.13
C SER A 22 -18.76 -3.20 4.58
N GLN A 23 -17.53 -3.65 4.79
CA GLN A 23 -16.90 -3.81 6.11
C GLN A 23 -15.67 -2.91 6.28
N ASP A 24 -15.63 -1.77 5.57
CA ASP A 24 -14.55 -0.78 5.62
C ASP A 24 -14.32 -0.19 7.03
N ARG A 25 -15.28 -0.38 7.94
CA ARG A 25 -15.20 0.00 9.36
C ARG A 25 -14.80 -1.14 10.30
N ILE A 26 -14.56 -2.35 9.78
CA ILE A 26 -14.03 -3.45 10.59
C ILE A 26 -12.52 -3.25 10.75
N MET A 27 -12.07 -3.25 11.99
CA MET A 27 -10.66 -3.27 12.34
C MET A 27 -10.20 -4.72 12.45
N SER A 28 -9.19 -5.11 11.65
CA SER A 28 -8.62 -6.46 11.65
C SER A 28 -7.48 -6.66 12.65
N SER A 29 -7.14 -5.62 13.42
CA SER A 29 -6.21 -5.69 14.54
C SER A 29 -6.99 -5.88 15.85
N GLY A 30 -6.44 -6.70 16.75
CA GLY A 30 -7.00 -6.86 18.10
C GLY A 30 -6.97 -5.55 18.88
N ALA A 31 -7.85 -5.42 19.87
CA ALA A 31 -7.74 -4.36 20.87
C ALA A 31 -6.40 -4.50 21.61
N CYS A 32 -5.75 -3.38 21.92
CA CYS A 32 -4.59 -3.35 22.81
C CYS A 32 -5.07 -3.55 24.24
N LEU A 33 -5.48 -4.79 24.54
CA LEU A 33 -5.95 -5.27 25.84
C LEU A 33 -7.21 -4.55 26.33
N ASP A 34 -8.23 -5.33 26.69
CA ASP A 34 -9.52 -4.87 27.21
C ASP A 34 -9.41 -4.25 28.62
N SER A 35 -8.53 -3.26 28.84
CA SER A 35 -8.43 -2.62 30.14
C SER A 35 -9.69 -1.80 30.41
N HIS A 36 -10.38 -2.14 31.48
CA HIS A 36 -11.57 -1.41 31.92
C HIS A 36 -11.22 0.05 32.22
N GLN A 37 -11.97 0.98 31.59
CA GLN A 37 -12.13 2.39 31.96
C GLN A 37 -10.88 3.14 32.45
N ASN A 38 -9.73 3.01 31.79
CA ASN A 38 -8.52 3.80 32.11
C ASN A 38 -8.42 5.11 31.30
N GLY A 39 -9.53 5.64 30.76
CA GLY A 39 -9.49 6.87 29.97
C GLY A 39 -8.72 6.77 28.65
N LEU A 40 -8.70 5.58 28.01
CA LEU A 40 -8.01 5.31 26.74
C LEU A 40 -6.47 5.31 26.81
N ILE A 41 -5.88 5.32 28.01
CA ILE A 41 -4.42 5.38 28.21
C ILE A 41 -3.66 4.22 27.58
N THR A 42 -4.24 3.02 27.54
CA THR A 42 -3.62 1.83 26.91
C THR A 42 -4.17 1.53 25.52
N SER A 43 -4.84 2.50 24.89
CA SER A 43 -5.38 2.30 23.54
C SER A 43 -4.24 2.06 22.56
N CYS A 44 -4.50 1.23 21.54
CA CYS A 44 -3.56 1.09 20.44
C CYS A 44 -3.37 2.43 19.72
N PRO A 45 -2.20 2.67 19.10
CA PRO A 45 -2.03 3.79 18.19
C PRO A 45 -3.07 3.82 17.06
N TRP A 46 -3.56 2.66 16.62
CA TRP A 46 -4.61 2.55 15.60
C TRP A 46 -6.05 2.55 16.15
N ASP A 47 -6.26 2.82 17.44
CA ASP A 47 -7.60 2.89 18.01
C ASP A 47 -8.36 4.12 17.44
N PRO A 48 -9.54 3.93 16.83
CA PRO A 48 -10.24 5.01 16.14
C PRO A 48 -10.75 6.13 17.07
N ARG A 49 -10.77 5.90 18.39
CA ARG A 49 -11.21 6.89 19.39
C ARG A 49 -10.13 7.90 19.75
N ILE A 50 -8.87 7.62 19.42
CA ILE A 50 -7.75 8.52 19.67
C ILE A 50 -7.24 9.11 18.34
N LYS A 51 -6.49 10.20 18.45
CA LYS A 51 -5.75 10.77 17.32
C LYS A 51 -4.36 10.14 17.22
N GLY A 52 -4.34 8.81 17.06
CA GLY A 52 -3.10 8.05 16.96
C GLY A 52 -2.57 7.95 15.53
N GLU A 53 -1.94 6.83 15.22
CA GLU A 53 -1.25 6.58 13.96
C GLU A 53 -2.22 6.53 12.76
N PHE A 54 -1.87 7.27 11.71
CA PHE A 54 -2.54 7.22 10.42
C PHE A 54 -1.49 7.28 9.30
N PHE A 55 -1.25 6.14 8.67
CA PHE A 55 -0.12 5.94 7.77
C PHE A 55 -0.51 5.09 6.58
N TYR A 56 0.36 5.11 5.58
CA TYR A 56 0.49 4.04 4.61
C TYR A 56 1.69 3.19 4.93
N GLN A 57 1.62 1.92 4.54
CA GLN A 57 2.75 1.02 4.57
C GLN A 57 2.92 0.40 3.19
N THR A 58 3.98 0.76 2.48
CA THR A 58 4.32 0.16 1.19
C THR A 58 5.28 -0.99 1.44
N ALA A 59 4.95 -2.19 0.98
CA ALA A 59 5.82 -3.35 1.18
C ALA A 59 6.14 -4.06 -0.14
N LEU A 60 7.42 -4.25 -0.41
CA LEU A 60 7.91 -4.66 -1.72
C LEU A 60 8.96 -5.75 -1.56
N SER A 61 8.80 -6.82 -2.33
CA SER A 61 9.74 -7.94 -2.36
C SER A 61 10.65 -7.81 -3.56
N VAL A 62 11.90 -7.43 -3.30
CA VAL A 62 12.92 -7.28 -4.33
C VAL A 62 13.73 -8.58 -4.41
N PRO A 63 13.85 -9.23 -5.58
CA PRO A 63 14.68 -10.42 -5.75
C PRO A 63 16.11 -10.17 -5.27
N LEU A 64 16.73 -11.17 -4.61
CA LEU A 64 18.08 -11.01 -4.05
C LEU A 64 19.14 -10.59 -5.10
N THR A 65 18.93 -10.96 -6.36
CA THR A 65 19.77 -10.58 -7.51
C THR A 65 19.78 -9.07 -7.77
N HIS A 66 18.76 -8.33 -7.34
CA HIS A 66 18.58 -6.89 -7.60
C HIS A 66 18.73 -6.02 -6.36
N VAL A 67 18.77 -6.60 -5.16
CA VAL A 67 18.80 -5.87 -3.87
C VAL A 67 19.92 -4.83 -3.81
N LYS A 68 21.14 -5.19 -4.23
CA LYS A 68 22.29 -4.29 -4.15
C LYS A 68 22.06 -3.04 -4.99
N ASP A 69 21.58 -3.20 -6.21
CA ASP A 69 21.37 -2.11 -7.15
C ASP A 69 20.19 -1.24 -6.71
N PHE A 70 19.11 -1.86 -6.22
CA PHE A 70 17.98 -1.15 -5.62
C PHE A 70 18.39 -0.27 -4.44
N ILE A 71 19.19 -0.80 -3.50
CA ILE A 71 19.71 -0.01 -2.37
C ILE A 71 20.62 1.13 -2.85
N ASN A 72 21.43 0.90 -3.88
CA ASN A 72 22.30 1.94 -4.43
C ASN A 72 21.51 3.10 -5.06
N ASP A 73 20.41 2.80 -5.75
CA ASP A 73 19.55 3.85 -6.29
C ASP A 73 18.83 4.64 -5.18
N ILE A 74 18.36 3.98 -4.12
CA ILE A 74 17.82 4.68 -2.93
C ILE A 74 18.89 5.59 -2.32
N LYS A 75 20.13 5.12 -2.19
CA LYS A 75 21.25 5.95 -1.72
C LYS A 75 21.53 7.13 -2.65
N ALA A 76 21.37 6.96 -3.95
CA ALA A 76 21.51 8.05 -4.92
C ALA A 76 20.40 9.10 -4.73
N LEU A 77 19.16 8.69 -4.42
CA LEU A 77 18.08 9.60 -4.04
C LEU A 77 18.43 10.38 -2.76
N VAL A 78 18.86 9.69 -1.70
CA VAL A 78 19.25 10.32 -0.43
C VAL A 78 20.43 11.29 -0.59
N LYS A 79 21.33 11.02 -1.55
CA LYS A 79 22.44 11.95 -1.84
C LYS A 79 21.96 13.28 -2.43
N ILE A 80 20.84 13.28 -3.16
CA ILE A 80 20.26 14.51 -3.74
C ILE A 80 19.63 15.37 -2.64
N GLU A 81 18.83 14.75 -1.77
CA GLU A 81 18.23 15.39 -0.60
C GLU A 81 18.39 14.50 0.63
N PRO A 82 19.35 14.80 1.53
CA PRO A 82 19.61 13.97 2.71
C PRO A 82 18.41 13.79 3.65
N LYS A 83 17.44 14.71 3.61
CA LYS A 83 16.23 14.63 4.42
C LYS A 83 15.07 13.90 3.73
N SER A 84 15.25 13.42 2.50
CA SER A 84 14.19 12.81 1.66
C SER A 84 13.41 11.68 2.35
N LEU A 85 14.02 10.97 3.29
CA LEU A 85 13.38 9.88 4.03
C LEU A 85 12.80 10.30 5.40
N CYS A 86 12.82 11.59 5.74
CA CYS A 86 12.23 12.08 6.99
C CYS A 86 10.69 11.96 7.04
N GLY A 87 10.04 11.62 5.93
CA GLY A 87 8.60 11.30 5.90
C GLY A 87 8.26 9.90 6.42
N LEU A 88 9.27 9.02 6.60
CA LEU A 88 9.07 7.71 7.20
C LEU A 88 8.75 7.82 8.69
N GLU A 89 7.93 6.89 9.17
CA GLU A 89 7.56 6.72 10.56
C GLU A 89 8.82 6.42 11.41
N LEU A 90 8.93 7.00 12.59
CA LEU A 90 10.16 6.98 13.39
C LEU A 90 10.52 5.60 13.96
N ASN A 91 9.53 4.77 14.29
CA ASN A 91 9.72 3.50 14.99
C ASN A 91 9.86 2.30 14.05
N TYR A 92 9.07 2.24 12.98
CA TYR A 92 9.07 1.20 11.95
C TYR A 92 9.99 1.57 10.79
N GLY A 93 10.01 2.84 10.39
CA GLY A 93 10.85 3.37 9.31
C GLY A 93 10.89 2.48 8.08
N VAL A 94 12.06 1.90 7.83
CA VAL A 94 12.30 0.85 6.86
C VAL A 94 12.56 -0.47 7.58
N LEU A 95 11.65 -1.44 7.45
CA LEU A 95 11.84 -2.80 7.94
C LEU A 95 12.26 -3.70 6.77
N VAL A 96 13.42 -4.35 6.89
CA VAL A 96 13.97 -5.24 5.86
C VAL A 96 14.00 -6.68 6.37
N ARG A 97 13.43 -7.62 5.60
CA ARG A 97 13.28 -9.03 6.01
C ARG A 97 13.61 -9.99 4.88
N TYR A 98 14.30 -11.08 5.19
CA TYR A 98 14.52 -12.16 4.23
C TYR A 98 13.27 -13.00 4.07
N VAL A 99 12.91 -13.29 2.81
CA VAL A 99 11.81 -14.19 2.47
C VAL A 99 12.32 -15.23 1.49
N THR A 100 11.99 -16.50 1.79
CA THR A 100 12.33 -17.63 0.92
C THR A 100 11.28 -17.80 -0.18
N SER A 101 11.65 -18.52 -1.24
CA SER A 101 10.72 -18.95 -2.28
C SER A 101 9.59 -19.83 -1.71
N SER A 102 8.41 -19.76 -2.32
CA SER A 102 7.21 -20.49 -1.94
C SER A 102 6.57 -21.15 -3.16
N PRO A 103 6.10 -22.42 -3.04
CA PRO A 103 5.40 -23.11 -4.13
C PRO A 103 3.93 -22.68 -4.26
N ALA A 104 3.43 -21.77 -3.42
CA ALA A 104 2.06 -21.25 -3.53
C ALA A 104 1.84 -20.56 -4.89
N TYR A 105 0.63 -20.62 -5.44
CA TYR A 105 0.36 -20.09 -6.78
C TYR A 105 0.63 -18.59 -6.94
N LEU A 106 0.32 -17.80 -5.90
CA LEU A 106 0.67 -16.37 -5.80
C LEU A 106 1.86 -16.16 -4.84
N GLY A 107 2.72 -17.17 -4.72
CA GLY A 107 3.95 -17.16 -3.94
C GLY A 107 5.11 -16.54 -4.71
N LYS A 108 6.17 -16.17 -3.99
CA LYS A 108 7.44 -15.69 -4.55
C LYS A 108 8.24 -16.88 -5.04
N GLU A 109 8.75 -16.84 -6.26
CA GLU A 109 9.53 -17.96 -6.82
C GLU A 109 10.99 -17.93 -6.41
N GLU A 110 11.50 -16.74 -6.13
CA GLU A 110 12.89 -16.51 -5.78
C GLU A 110 12.98 -16.04 -4.33
N LYS A 111 14.16 -16.22 -3.74
CA LYS A 111 14.48 -15.56 -2.48
C LYS A 111 14.50 -14.05 -2.69
N ALA A 112 13.96 -13.31 -1.75
CA ALA A 112 13.83 -11.87 -1.82
C ALA A 112 14.17 -11.22 -0.47
N LEU A 113 14.44 -9.92 -0.52
CA LEU A 113 14.26 -9.06 0.64
C LEU A 113 12.92 -8.33 0.50
N ASP A 114 12.10 -8.44 1.54
CA ASP A 114 10.92 -7.61 1.73
C ASP A 114 11.38 -6.30 2.38
N PHE A 115 11.04 -5.18 1.75
CA PHE A 115 11.22 -3.82 2.25
C PHE A 115 9.84 -3.28 2.60
N ASP A 116 9.59 -3.02 3.87
CA ASP A 116 8.38 -2.34 4.35
C ASP A 116 8.74 -0.89 4.70
N LEU A 117 8.04 0.04 4.06
CA LEU A 117 8.20 1.49 4.22
C LEU A 117 6.94 2.03 4.88
N THR A 118 7.01 2.42 6.14
CA THR A 118 5.88 3.03 6.87
C THR A 118 6.04 4.55 6.83
N TYR A 119 5.02 5.29 6.41
CA TYR A 119 5.06 6.75 6.33
C TYR A 119 3.70 7.38 6.58
N TYR A 120 3.70 8.53 7.23
CA TYR A 120 2.48 9.22 7.62
C TYR A 120 1.76 9.85 6.43
N ARG A 121 0.44 10.00 6.57
CA ARG A 121 -0.41 10.74 5.63
C ARG A 121 -1.38 11.64 6.39
N SER A 122 -1.90 12.66 5.72
CA SER A 122 -2.96 13.49 6.29
C SER A 122 -4.24 12.68 6.51
N LYS A 123 -4.86 12.88 7.68
CA LYS A 123 -6.17 12.31 8.05
C LYS A 123 -7.32 13.19 7.60
N ASP A 124 -7.11 14.51 7.58
CA ASP A 124 -8.17 15.49 7.33
C ASP A 124 -8.33 15.79 5.84
N ASP A 125 -7.24 15.71 5.07
CA ASP A 125 -7.24 16.02 3.64
C ASP A 125 -6.33 15.06 2.85
N PRO A 126 -6.90 14.09 2.11
CA PRO A 126 -6.17 13.19 1.22
C PRO A 126 -5.33 13.90 0.14
N TRP A 127 -5.62 15.17 -0.12
CA TRP A 127 -4.92 16.00 -1.10
C TRP A 127 -3.74 16.75 -0.51
N THR A 128 -3.41 16.52 0.75
CA THR A 128 -2.19 17.08 1.34
C THR A 128 -1.02 16.20 0.94
N PRO A 129 -0.09 16.71 0.11
CA PRO A 129 1.09 15.96 -0.27
C PRO A 129 1.91 15.62 0.96
N ARG A 130 2.53 14.45 0.96
CA ARG A 130 3.43 14.04 2.04
C ARG A 130 4.74 14.82 1.96
N LEU A 131 5.44 14.86 3.09
CA LEU A 131 6.82 15.34 3.11
C LEU A 131 7.67 14.45 2.20
N TYR A 132 8.34 15.05 1.21
CA TYR A 132 9.11 14.34 0.18
C TYR A 132 8.28 13.28 -0.58
N GLU A 133 7.03 13.62 -0.91
CA GLU A 133 6.09 12.80 -1.68
C GLU A 133 6.75 12.08 -2.86
N ASP A 134 7.45 12.85 -3.69
CA ASP A 134 8.13 12.38 -4.89
C ASP A 134 9.21 11.31 -4.65
N TYR A 135 9.93 11.38 -3.53
CA TYR A 135 10.95 10.38 -3.20
C TYR A 135 10.31 9.04 -2.83
N MET A 136 9.23 9.04 -2.06
CA MET A 136 8.53 7.81 -1.68
C MET A 136 7.85 7.16 -2.88
N GLU A 137 7.21 7.96 -3.73
CA GLU A 137 6.62 7.48 -4.99
C GLU A 137 7.68 6.91 -5.93
N GLU A 138 8.85 7.55 -6.04
CA GLU A 138 9.93 7.07 -6.91
C GLU A 138 10.50 5.74 -6.42
N ILE A 139 10.67 5.56 -5.10
CA ILE A 139 11.14 4.29 -4.53
C ILE A 139 10.14 3.17 -4.83
N GLU A 140 8.84 3.41 -4.66
CA GLU A 140 7.78 2.43 -4.96
C GLU A 140 7.78 2.06 -6.46
N GLN A 141 7.77 3.06 -7.34
CA GLN A 141 7.77 2.83 -8.79
C GLN A 141 9.05 2.17 -9.28
N MET A 142 10.21 2.56 -8.77
CA MET A 142 11.49 1.95 -9.12
C MET A 142 11.53 0.47 -8.74
N ALA A 143 11.10 0.11 -7.53
CA ALA A 143 11.05 -1.29 -7.12
C ALA A 143 10.16 -2.10 -8.08
N ILE A 144 8.95 -1.62 -8.37
CA ILE A 144 7.95 -2.37 -9.12
C ILE A 144 8.27 -2.45 -10.62
N LEU A 145 8.71 -1.33 -11.22
CA LEU A 145 8.88 -1.18 -12.66
C LEU A 145 10.30 -1.53 -13.11
N LYS A 146 11.33 -1.06 -12.39
CA LYS A 146 12.74 -1.31 -12.75
C LYS A 146 13.23 -2.66 -12.25
N TYR A 147 12.89 -3.02 -11.01
CA TYR A 147 13.42 -4.23 -10.36
C TYR A 147 12.43 -5.40 -10.30
N ASN A 148 11.29 -5.27 -10.99
CA ASN A 148 10.24 -6.28 -11.04
C ASN A 148 9.81 -6.79 -9.66
N ALA A 149 9.85 -5.93 -8.64
CA ALA A 149 9.46 -6.30 -7.28
C ALA A 149 7.99 -6.71 -7.23
N LEU A 150 7.67 -7.62 -6.30
CA LEU A 150 6.30 -8.02 -6.01
C LEU A 150 5.75 -7.19 -4.84
N PRO A 151 4.57 -6.57 -4.98
CA PRO A 151 3.93 -5.88 -3.86
C PRO A 151 3.40 -6.88 -2.83
N HIS A 152 3.30 -6.44 -1.59
CA HIS A 152 2.61 -7.20 -0.56
C HIS A 152 1.09 -7.01 -0.69
N TRP A 153 0.36 -8.11 -0.88
CA TRP A 153 -1.09 -8.13 -1.11
C TRP A 153 -1.94 -7.33 -0.11
N GLY A 154 -1.52 -7.29 1.17
CA GLY A 154 -2.26 -6.60 2.23
C GLY A 154 -1.74 -5.22 2.65
N LYS A 155 -0.77 -4.64 1.93
CA LYS A 155 -0.12 -3.37 2.35
C LYS A 155 -0.12 -2.30 1.26
N ASN A 156 0.06 -2.70 0.01
CA ASN A 156 0.16 -1.76 -1.11
C ASN A 156 -1.20 -1.25 -1.60
N ARG A 157 -1.14 -0.25 -2.49
CA ARG A 157 -2.29 0.45 -3.09
C ARG A 157 -2.40 0.11 -4.58
N ASN A 158 -3.45 0.60 -5.23
CA ASN A 158 -3.83 0.18 -6.58
C ASN A 158 -2.71 0.25 -7.62
N LEU A 159 -1.87 1.30 -7.60
CA LEU A 159 -0.78 1.44 -8.57
C LEU A 159 0.17 0.24 -8.55
N ALA A 160 0.36 -0.37 -7.38
CA ALA A 160 1.32 -1.45 -7.23
C ALA A 160 0.81 -2.77 -7.80
N PHE A 161 -0.51 -2.93 -7.90
CA PHE A 161 -1.15 -4.13 -8.42
C PHE A 161 -1.38 -4.08 -9.93
N ASP A 162 -1.09 -2.96 -10.59
CA ASP A 162 -1.24 -2.86 -12.04
C ASP A 162 -0.31 -3.84 -12.76
N GLY A 163 -0.93 -4.80 -13.46
CA GLY A 163 -0.22 -5.89 -14.13
C GLY A 163 0.50 -6.89 -13.22
N THR A 164 0.41 -6.75 -11.89
CA THR A 164 1.17 -7.58 -10.94
C THR A 164 0.84 -9.05 -11.05
N ILE A 165 -0.40 -9.42 -11.37
CA ILE A 165 -0.79 -10.83 -11.54
C ILE A 165 0.06 -11.55 -12.60
N ARG A 166 0.52 -10.82 -13.64
CA ARG A 166 1.36 -11.38 -14.71
C ARG A 166 2.77 -11.74 -14.25
N LYS A 167 3.20 -11.24 -13.08
CA LYS A 167 4.50 -11.54 -12.49
C LYS A 167 4.54 -12.92 -11.81
N TYR A 168 3.38 -13.57 -11.59
CA TYR A 168 3.30 -14.89 -10.99
C TYR A 168 3.13 -15.97 -12.07
N LYS A 169 4.10 -16.88 -12.23
CA LYS A 169 4.01 -17.93 -13.29
C LYS A 169 2.79 -18.84 -13.11
N ASN A 170 2.36 -19.05 -11.86
CA ASN A 170 1.23 -19.91 -11.52
C ASN A 170 -0.11 -19.17 -11.37
N ALA A 171 -0.20 -17.91 -11.81
CA ALA A 171 -1.46 -17.14 -11.74
C ALA A 171 -2.64 -17.86 -12.42
N ASN A 172 -2.43 -18.46 -13.60
CA ASN A 172 -3.49 -19.19 -14.30
C ASN A 172 -3.99 -20.41 -13.50
N ALA A 173 -3.10 -21.10 -12.78
CA ALA A 173 -3.49 -22.21 -11.90
C ALA A 173 -4.30 -21.71 -10.70
N PHE A 174 -3.90 -20.57 -10.12
CA PHE A 174 -4.68 -19.90 -9.07
C PHE A 174 -6.11 -19.57 -9.56
N LEU A 175 -6.24 -18.97 -10.75
CA LEU A 175 -7.53 -18.59 -11.30
C LEU A 175 -8.45 -19.80 -11.54
N LYS A 176 -7.92 -20.91 -12.03
CA LYS A 176 -8.68 -22.17 -12.18
C LYS A 176 -9.17 -22.71 -10.83
N VAL A 177 -8.33 -22.64 -9.80
CA VAL A 177 -8.73 -23.07 -8.44
C VAL A 177 -9.78 -22.13 -7.86
N LYS A 178 -9.63 -20.82 -8.04
CA LYS A 178 -10.63 -19.82 -7.65
C LYS A 178 -11.98 -20.10 -8.29
N GLU A 179 -12.03 -20.28 -9.62
CA GLU A 179 -13.26 -20.58 -10.35
C GLU A 179 -13.93 -21.88 -9.87
N ARG A 180 -13.12 -22.92 -9.60
CA ARG A 180 -13.64 -24.20 -9.07
C ARG A 180 -14.22 -24.08 -7.66
N LEU A 181 -13.59 -23.29 -6.79
CA LEU A 181 -13.99 -23.17 -5.38
C LEU A 181 -15.06 -22.11 -5.14
N ASP A 182 -15.17 -21.11 -6.02
CA ASP A 182 -16.14 -20.02 -5.95
C ASP A 182 -16.78 -19.78 -7.34
N PRO A 183 -17.55 -20.75 -7.87
CA PRO A 183 -18.12 -20.67 -9.22
C PRO A 183 -19.16 -19.56 -9.36
N TRP A 184 -19.70 -19.06 -8.25
CA TRP A 184 -20.68 -17.97 -8.24
C TRP A 184 -20.06 -16.62 -7.90
N GLY A 185 -18.74 -16.57 -7.66
CA GLY A 185 -18.03 -15.33 -7.36
C GLY A 185 -18.45 -14.67 -6.05
N LEU A 186 -18.90 -15.44 -5.06
CA LEU A 186 -19.36 -14.93 -3.76
C LEU A 186 -18.26 -14.18 -3.00
N PHE A 187 -17.01 -14.53 -3.22
CA PHE A 187 -15.83 -13.88 -2.62
C PHE A 187 -15.12 -12.93 -3.58
N SER A 188 -15.71 -12.68 -4.74
CA SER A 188 -15.17 -11.80 -5.76
C SER A 188 -15.83 -10.43 -5.67
N THR A 189 -15.03 -9.40 -5.90
CA THR A 189 -15.43 -7.99 -5.97
C THR A 189 -14.87 -7.40 -7.25
N GLU A 190 -15.39 -6.24 -7.65
CA GLU A 190 -14.83 -5.49 -8.77
C GLU A 190 -13.31 -5.26 -8.60
N TRP A 191 -12.88 -4.89 -7.39
CA TRP A 191 -11.47 -4.66 -7.10
C TRP A 191 -10.62 -5.93 -7.18
N THR A 192 -11.09 -7.07 -6.66
CA THR A 192 -10.34 -8.34 -6.77
C THR A 192 -10.23 -8.81 -8.22
N ASP A 193 -11.27 -8.59 -9.03
CA ASP A 193 -11.23 -8.93 -10.46
C ASP A 193 -10.24 -8.04 -11.22
N GLN A 194 -10.13 -6.76 -10.84
CA GLN A 194 -9.14 -5.83 -11.41
C GLN A 194 -7.70 -6.24 -11.06
N ILE A 195 -7.38 -6.51 -9.80
CA ILE A 195 -5.99 -6.88 -9.40
C ILE A 195 -5.59 -8.25 -9.97
N LEU A 196 -6.55 -9.15 -10.20
CA LEU A 196 -6.34 -10.45 -10.83
C LEU A 196 -6.33 -10.39 -12.36
N GLY A 197 -6.49 -9.20 -12.94
CA GLY A 197 -6.45 -8.98 -14.39
C GLY A 197 -7.61 -9.64 -15.14
N LEU A 198 -8.74 -9.89 -14.46
CA LEU A 198 -9.91 -10.53 -15.04
C LEU A 198 -10.82 -9.51 -15.75
N LYS A 199 -11.03 -8.34 -15.12
CA LYS A 199 -11.93 -7.31 -15.65
C LYS A 199 -11.55 -5.93 -15.12
N GLY A 200 -11.63 -4.93 -16.01
CA GLY A 200 -11.40 -3.53 -15.68
C GLY A 200 -9.93 -3.21 -15.43
N ASN A 201 -9.67 -2.00 -14.92
CA ASN A 201 -8.34 -1.52 -14.58
C ASN A 201 -8.25 -1.30 -13.06
N VAL A 202 -7.15 -1.73 -12.45
CA VAL A 202 -6.94 -1.50 -11.01
C VAL A 202 -6.68 -0.03 -10.70
N THR A 203 -6.02 0.70 -11.60
CA THR A 203 -5.69 2.11 -11.38
C THR A 203 -6.93 2.98 -11.45
N ILE A 204 -7.09 3.89 -10.49
CA ILE A 204 -8.20 4.84 -10.46
C ILE A 204 -7.65 6.22 -10.83
N VAL A 205 -7.95 6.68 -12.05
CA VAL A 205 -7.53 7.98 -12.54
C VAL A 205 -8.58 9.02 -12.16
N LYS A 206 -8.22 9.91 -11.25
CA LYS A 206 -8.99 11.06 -10.83
C LYS A 206 -8.05 12.12 -10.30
N GLN A 207 -8.55 13.34 -10.17
CA GLN A 207 -7.80 14.42 -9.55
C GLN A 207 -7.29 13.94 -8.16
N GLY A 208 -6.01 14.17 -7.86
CA GLY A 208 -5.32 13.71 -6.64
C GLY A 208 -4.96 12.22 -6.55
N CYS A 209 -5.16 11.42 -7.61
CA CYS A 209 -4.98 9.96 -7.52
C CYS A 209 -3.55 9.49 -7.18
N ALA A 210 -2.52 10.23 -7.60
CA ALA A 210 -1.14 9.83 -7.39
C ALA A 210 -0.73 9.95 -5.90
N LEU A 211 -1.17 11.04 -5.25
CA LEU A 211 -0.99 11.25 -3.82
C LEU A 211 -1.58 10.09 -2.99
N GLU A 212 -2.65 9.46 -3.45
CA GLU A 212 -3.28 8.32 -2.77
C GLU A 212 -2.77 6.95 -3.25
N GLY A 213 -1.74 6.90 -4.09
CA GLY A 213 -1.20 5.65 -4.63
C GLY A 213 -2.19 4.91 -5.55
N LEU A 214 -3.18 5.61 -6.09
CA LEU A 214 -4.24 5.04 -6.91
C LEU A 214 -3.87 4.97 -8.40
N CYS A 215 -2.93 5.81 -8.82
CA CYS A 215 -2.43 5.92 -10.19
C CYS A 215 -0.95 6.34 -10.16
N ILE A 216 -0.24 6.11 -11.27
CA ILE A 216 1.00 6.84 -11.55
C ILE A 216 0.59 8.19 -12.19
N CYS A 217 1.21 9.30 -11.78
CA CYS A 217 0.80 10.60 -12.30
C CYS A 217 1.10 10.71 -13.81
N SER A 218 0.15 11.28 -14.56
CA SER A 218 0.31 11.63 -15.97
C SER A 218 -0.12 13.07 -16.26
N ASP A 219 -0.82 13.70 -15.33
CA ASP A 219 -1.32 15.07 -15.39
C ASP A 219 -1.05 15.75 -14.05
N ASP A 220 -0.82 17.06 -14.05
CA ASP A 220 -0.50 17.82 -12.84
C ASP A 220 -1.66 17.79 -11.82
N SER A 221 -2.90 17.66 -12.28
CA SER A 221 -4.09 17.52 -11.41
C SER A 221 -4.06 16.28 -10.51
N HIS A 222 -3.22 15.27 -10.83
CA HIS A 222 -3.05 14.09 -9.99
C HIS A 222 -2.20 14.38 -8.72
N CYS A 223 -1.51 15.53 -8.69
CA CYS A 223 -0.48 15.84 -7.70
C CYS A 223 -0.80 17.01 -6.76
N ALA A 224 -2.00 17.59 -6.79
CA ALA A 224 -2.36 18.82 -6.06
C ALA A 224 -1.55 20.08 -6.50
N PRO A 225 -1.77 20.56 -7.74
CA PRO A 225 -1.04 21.71 -8.28
C PRO A 225 -1.34 23.02 -7.55
N ASN A 226 -2.50 23.14 -6.91
CA ASN A 226 -2.85 24.25 -6.02
C ASN A 226 -1.97 24.35 -4.76
N LYS A 227 -1.20 23.30 -4.44
CA LYS A 227 -0.21 23.27 -3.36
C LYS A 227 1.24 23.30 -3.89
N GLY A 228 1.42 23.57 -5.18
CA GLY A 228 2.74 23.65 -5.83
C GLY A 228 3.30 22.30 -6.28
N TYR A 229 2.53 21.21 -6.20
CA TYR A 229 3.00 19.88 -6.59
C TYR A 229 2.54 19.52 -8.00
N MET A 230 3.49 19.14 -8.85
CA MET A 230 3.25 18.85 -10.27
C MET A 230 3.80 17.47 -10.62
N CYS A 231 3.25 16.86 -11.68
CA CYS A 231 3.69 15.55 -12.13
C CYS A 231 5.01 15.69 -12.91
N ARG A 232 6.09 15.13 -12.39
CA ARG A 232 7.44 15.25 -12.96
C ARG A 232 8.13 13.90 -13.10
N PRO A 233 9.13 13.77 -13.97
CA PRO A 233 9.99 12.59 -14.00
C PRO A 233 10.68 12.36 -12.66
N GLY A 234 11.02 11.11 -12.35
CA GLY A 234 11.87 10.77 -11.20
C GLY A 234 13.26 11.44 -11.25
N LYS A 235 13.91 11.48 -10.10
CA LYS A 235 15.23 12.09 -9.90
C LYS A 235 16.37 11.16 -10.32
N VAL A 236 16.28 9.88 -9.97
CA VAL A 236 17.23 8.82 -10.31
C VAL A 236 16.66 7.91 -11.40
N TYR A 237 15.45 7.39 -11.20
CA TYR A 237 14.73 6.57 -12.19
C TYR A 237 13.81 7.47 -13.01
N LYS A 238 14.29 7.88 -14.20
CA LYS A 238 13.65 8.93 -15.02
C LYS A 238 12.31 8.51 -15.62
N GLU A 239 12.06 7.23 -15.70
CA GLU A 239 10.81 6.64 -16.18
C GLU A 239 9.70 6.67 -15.13
N ALA A 240 10.04 6.86 -13.84
CA ALA A 240 9.03 7.12 -12.82
C ALA A 240 8.36 8.49 -13.07
N ARG A 241 7.09 8.59 -12.66
CA ARG A 241 6.32 9.83 -12.68
C ARG A 241 5.79 10.13 -11.28
N VAL A 242 6.27 11.22 -10.71
CA VAL A 242 6.11 11.51 -9.28
C VAL A 242 5.64 12.93 -9.02
N CYS A 243 4.91 13.11 -7.94
CA CYS A 243 4.37 14.39 -7.50
C CYS A 243 5.44 15.20 -6.78
N THR A 244 6.09 16.09 -7.53
CA THR A 244 7.22 16.90 -7.08
C THR A 244 6.77 18.29 -6.69
N LEU A 245 7.19 18.78 -5.54
CA LEU A 245 7.05 20.19 -5.18
C LEU A 245 7.90 21.04 -6.13
N VAL A 246 7.25 21.87 -6.92
CA VAL A 246 7.91 22.83 -7.80
C VAL A 246 7.88 24.18 -7.09
N THR A 247 9.04 24.63 -6.60
CA THR A 247 9.19 26.01 -6.15
C THR A 247 9.05 26.93 -7.35
N ALA A 248 8.17 27.93 -7.24
CA ALA A 248 8.13 29.06 -8.17
C ALA A 248 9.44 29.86 -8.13
#